data_AF-A0A947NH75-F1
#
_entry.id   AF-A0A947NH75-F1
#
_cell.length_a   1.000
_cell.length_b   1.000
_cell.length_c   1.000
_cell.angle_alpha   90.00
_cell.angle_beta   90.00
_cell.angle_gamma   90.00
#
_symmetry.space_group_name_H-M   'P 1'
#
loop_
_entity.id
_entity.type
_entity.pdbx_description
1 polymer ?
#
loop_
_entity_poly.entity_id
_entity_poly.type
_entity_poly.pdbx_seq_one_letter_code
_entity_poly.pdbx_strand_id
1 'polypeptide(L)' 'MIEERLIDIESKISYQEDTIQELNKVIYQQQKQIDRLEAICSSLINNVRDISDAMAVNSIANEKPPHY' A
#
# COMPACT_ATOMS: atom_id res chain seq x y z
N MET A 1 35.80 34.95 4.59
CA MET A 1 35.06 35.30 3.35
C MET A 1 34.80 34.08 2.46
N ILE A 2 35.74 33.60 1.62
CA ILE A 2 35.47 32.42 0.76
C ILE A 2 35.41 31.13 1.57
N GLU A 3 36.41 30.89 2.43
CA GLU A 3 36.52 29.70 3.27
C GLU A 3 35.32 29.55 4.23
N GLU A 4 34.92 30.65 4.87
CA GLU A 4 33.74 30.72 5.73
C GLU A 4 32.43 30.40 4.98
N ARG A 5 32.28 30.89 3.75
CA ARG A 5 31.13 30.55 2.90
C ARG A 5 31.15 29.07 2.49
N LEU A 6 32.33 28.49 2.31
CA LEU A 6 32.50 27.08 1.95
C LEU A 6 32.10 26.19 3.13
N ILE A 7 32.54 26.54 4.35
CA ILE A 7 32.14 25.85 5.59
C ILE A 7 30.62 25.92 5.82
N ASP A 8 29.98 27.06 5.59
CA ASP A 8 28.52 27.21 5.70
C ASP A 8 27.78 26.32 4.69
N ILE A 9 28.29 26.21 3.46
CA ILE A 9 27.73 25.33 2.43
C ILE A 9 27.90 23.86 2.81
N GLU A 10 29.08 23.44 3.26
CA GLU A 10 29.32 22.05 3.69
C GLU A 10 28.43 21.66 4.87
N SER A 11 28.26 22.57 5.84
CA SER A 11 27.35 22.37 6.97
C SER A 11 25.91 22.20 6.48
N LYS A 12 25.43 23.06 5.58
CA LYS A 12 24.09 22.95 4.99
C LYS A 12 23.89 21.66 4.21
N ILE A 13 24.89 21.24 3.43
CA ILE A 13 24.83 19.98 2.67
C ILE A 13 24.71 18.80 3.64
N SER A 14 25.50 18.79 4.71
CA SER A 14 25.45 17.71 5.72
C SER A 14 24.06 17.60 6.36
N TYR A 15 23.46 18.72 6.75
CA TYR A 15 22.08 18.72 7.26
C TYR A 15 21.04 18.26 6.24
N GLN A 16 21.24 18.60 4.96
CA GLN A 16 20.35 18.17 3.89
C GLN A 16 20.49 16.67 3.63
N GLU A 17 21.70 16.11 3.67
CA GLU A 17 21.92 14.66 3.57
C GLU A 17 21.22 13.91 4.69
N ASP A 18 21.36 14.36 5.94
CA ASP A 18 20.65 13.78 7.09
C ASP A 18 19.14 13.82 6.90
N THR A 19 18.60 14.99 6.50
CA THR A 19 17.16 15.16 6.22
C THR A 19 16.69 14.20 5.13
N ILE A 20 17.45 14.02 4.06
CA ILE A 20 17.12 13.10 2.97
C ILE A 20 17.11 11.65 3.47
N GLN A 21 18.05 11.25 4.32
CA GLN A 21 18.07 9.91 4.92
C GLN A 21 16.84 9.67 5.80
N GLU A 22 16.46 10.64 6.62
CA GLU A 22 15.25 10.56 7.46
C GLU A 22 13.98 10.45 6.61
N LEU A 23 13.84 11.28 5.58
CA LEU A 23 12.71 11.23 4.66
C LEU A 23 12.63 9.88 3.93
N ASN A 24 13.75 9.36 3.45
CA ASN A 24 13.80 8.03 2.83
C ASN A 24 13.30 6.93 3.79
N LYS A 25 13.71 6.98 5.06
CA LYS A 25 13.25 6.03 6.07
C LYS A 25 11.73 6.11 6.27
N VAL A 26 11.17 7.32 6.34
CA VAL A 26 9.73 7.52 6.49
C VAL A 26 8.97 7.03 5.25
N ILE A 27 9.43 7.37 4.04
CA ILE A 27 8.83 6.90 2.78
C ILE A 27 8.84 5.38 2.72
N TYR A 28 9.94 4.74 3.10
CA TYR A 28 10.03 3.28 3.13
C TYR A 28 9.02 2.64 4.10
N GLN A 29 8.84 3.22 5.28
CA GLN A 29 7.84 2.76 6.25
C GLN A 29 6.41 2.95 5.73
N GLN A 30 6.14 4.07 5.07
CA GLN A 30 4.85 4.34 4.44
C GLN A 30 4.57 3.35 3.30
N GLN A 31 5.55 3.04 2.45
CA GLN A 31 5.38 2.05 1.38
C GLN A 31 5.01 0.68 1.95
N LYS A 32 5.69 0.22 3.01
CA LYS A 32 5.33 -1.03 3.69
C LYS A 32 3.89 -1.03 4.23
N GLN A 33 3.43 0.11 4.73
CA GLN A 33 2.06 0.24 5.22
C GLN A 33 1.06 0.16 4.06
N ILE A 34 1.37 0.81 2.93
CA ILE A 34 0.56 0.76 1.71
C ILE A 34 0.48 -0.67 1.19
N ASP A 35 1.61 -1.36 1.04
CA ASP A 35 1.65 -2.76 0.55
C ASP A 35 0.77 -3.67 1.43
N ARG A 36 0.82 -3.47 2.75
CA ARG A 36 -0.02 -4.22 3.70
C ARG A 36 -1.52 -3.91 3.50
N LEU A 37 -1.88 -2.65 3.32
CA LEU A 37 -3.26 -2.24 3.09
C LEU A 37 -3.78 -2.79 1.75
N GLU A 38 -2.97 -2.73 0.69
CA GLU A 38 -3.30 -3.29 -0.62
C GLU A 38 -3.54 -4.80 -0.56
N ALA A 39 -2.71 -5.54 0.19
CA ALA A 39 -2.89 -6.98 0.40
C ALA A 39 -4.20 -7.29 1.13
N ILE A 40 -4.54 -6.49 2.17
CA ILE A 40 -5.81 -6.65 2.90
C ILE A 40 -7.01 -6.36 1.99
N CYS A 41 -6.97 -5.25 1.23
CA CYS A 41 -8.02 -4.90 0.27
C CYS A 41 -8.22 -5.99 -0.78
N SER A 42 -7.14 -6.54 -1.32
CA SER A 42 -7.19 -7.63 -2.30
C SER A 42 -7.83 -8.89 -1.69
N SER A 43 -7.48 -9.23 -0.45
CA SER A 43 -8.11 -10.34 0.27
C SER A 43 -9.60 -10.10 0.50
N LEU A 44 -10.00 -8.89 0.91
CA LEU A 44 -11.42 -8.55 1.11
C LEU A 44 -12.21 -8.66 -0.19
N ILE A 45 -11.67 -8.18 -1.32
CA ILE A 45 -12.31 -8.30 -2.64
C ILE A 45 -12.52 -9.77 -3.00
N ASN A 46 -11.53 -10.63 -2.78
CA ASN A 46 -11.66 -12.06 -3.03
C ASN A 46 -12.72 -12.70 -2.15
N ASN A 47 -12.73 -12.41 -0.84
CA ASN A 47 -13.75 -12.93 0.07
C ASN A 47 -15.17 -12.52 -0.34
N VAL A 48 -15.37 -11.28 -0.79
CA VAL A 48 -16.70 -10.83 -1.27
C VAL A 48 -17.12 -11.57 -2.54
N ARG A 49 -16.17 -11.83 -3.46
CA ARG A 49 -16.44 -12.64 -4.65
C ARG A 49 -16.80 -14.08 -4.29
N ASP A 50 -16.04 -14.71 -3.40
CA ASP A 50 -16.29 -16.09 -2.96
C ASP A 50 -17.68 -16.23 -2.32
N ILE A 51 -18.09 -15.25 -1.50
CA ILE A 51 -19.43 -15.20 -0.91
C ILE A 51 -20.51 -15.05 -2.00
N SER A 52 -20.30 -14.15 -2.96
CA SER A 52 -21.23 -13.93 -4.08
C SER A 52 -21.41 -15.20 -4.92
N ASP A 53 -20.31 -15.90 -5.24
CA ASP A 53 -20.34 -17.13 -6.01
C ASP A 53 -21.03 -18.26 -5.23
N ALA A 54 -20.75 -18.38 -3.92
CA ALA A 54 -21.45 -19.34 -3.05
C ALA A 54 -22.96 -19.07 -2.97
N MET A 55 -23.38 -17.80 -2.97
CA MET A 55 -24.80 -17.43 -3.02
C MET A 55 -25.43 -17.80 -4.37
N ALA A 56 -24.75 -17.53 -5.48
CA ALA A 56 -25.24 -17.87 -6.82
C ALA A 56 -25.40 -19.39 -7.02
N VAL A 57 -24.45 -20.20 -6.54
CA VAL A 57 -24.55 -21.67 -6.57
C VAL A 57 -25.73 -22.17 -5.74
N ASN A 58 -25.97 -21.60 -4.56
CA ASN A 58 -27.14 -21.95 -3.74
C ASN A 58 -28.46 -21.54 -4.40
N SER A 59 -28.50 -20.45 -5.17
CA SER A 59 -29.70 -20.07 -5.93
C SER A 59 -30.01 -21.05 -7.05
N ILE A 60 -29.01 -21.47 -7.83
CA ILE A 60 -29.18 -22.46 -8.93
C ILE A 60 -29.61 -23.82 -8.37
N ALA A 61 -29.05 -24.25 -7.23
CA ALA A 61 -29.44 -25.50 -6.58
C ALA A 61 -30.89 -25.51 -6.06
N ASN A 62 -31.50 -24.34 -5.85
CA ASN A 62 -32.88 -24.19 -5.41
C ASN A 62 -33.87 -23.95 -6.56
N GLU A 63 -33.42 -23.89 -7.83
CA GLU A 63 -34.34 -23.81 -8.96
C GLU A 63 -35.00 -25.18 -9.22
N LYS A 64 -36.34 -25.19 -9.18
CA LYS A 64 -37.15 -26.40 -9.40
C LYS A 64 -36.98 -26.87 -10.85
N PRO A 65 -36.71 -28.17 -11.12
CA PRO A 65 -36.50 -28.66 -12.48
C PRO A 65 -37.70 -28.37 -13.38
N PRO A 66 -37.49 -28.03 -14.66
CA PRO A 66 -38.58 -27.81 -15.59
C PRO A 66 -39.36 -29.10 -15.78
N HIS A 67 -40.65 -29.08 -15.44
CA HIS A 67 -41.57 -30.17 -15.78
C HIS A 67 -41.89 -30.09 -17.27
N TYR A 68 -41.39 -31.07 -18.02
CA TYR A 68 -41.83 -31.38 -19.39
C TYR A 68 -43.05 -32.31 -19.36
#